data_AF-A0AAV0CPU1-F1
#
_entry.id   AF-A0AAV0CPU1-F1
#
_cell.length_a   1.000
_cell.length_b   1.000
_cell.length_c   1.000
_cell.angle_alpha   90.00
_cell.angle_beta   90.00
_cell.angle_gamma   90.00
#
_symmetry.space_group_name_H-M   'P 1'
#
loop_
_entity.id
_entity.type
_entity.pdbx_description
1 polymer ?
#
loop_
_entity_poly.entity_id
_entity_poly.type
_entity_poly.pdbx_seq_one_letter_code
_entity_poly.pdbx_strand_id
1 'polypeptide(L)'
;MDAHFVAEWKWFELHFPVIKTLCFGASTFVYNIDAPINMQERLPIATNLQVIELHTFRFTDVNCVNFVIQLLRKCPKLRELEIFIRKHQSHLHGEAD
;
A
#
# COMPACT_ATOMS: atom_id res chain seq x y z
N MET A 1 -7.29 17.79 0.32
CA MET A 1 -6.74 16.54 0.90
C MET A 1 -7.34 16.41 2.29
N ASP A 2 -7.99 15.27 2.58
CA ASP A 2 -8.67 15.01 3.86
C ASP A 2 -7.68 15.11 5.04
N ALA A 3 -8.08 15.74 6.15
CA ALA A 3 -7.26 15.87 7.35
C ALA A 3 -6.89 14.49 7.95
N HIS A 4 -7.78 13.50 7.83
CA HIS A 4 -7.53 12.13 8.27
C HIS A 4 -6.37 11.51 7.49
N PHE A 5 -6.40 11.66 6.16
CA PHE A 5 -5.36 11.15 5.27
C PHE A 5 -3.98 11.77 5.56
N VAL A 6 -3.93 13.08 5.83
CA VAL A 6 -2.67 13.77 6.18
C VAL A 6 -2.10 13.25 7.50
N ALA A 7 -2.96 12.95 8.48
CA ALA A 7 -2.54 12.41 9.77
C ALA A 7 -2.00 10.97 9.63
N GLU A 8 -2.72 10.12 8.90
CA GLU A 8 -2.29 8.74 8.59
C GLU A 8 -0.95 8.72 7.85
N TRP A 9 -0.79 9.59 6.84
CA TRP A 9 0.46 9.68 6.09
C TRP A 9 1.64 10.12 6.96
N LYS A 10 1.46 11.16 7.79
CA LYS A 10 2.51 11.62 8.70
C LYS A 10 2.91 10.55 9.72
N TRP A 11 1.93 9.83 10.26
CA TRP A 11 2.19 8.70 11.14
C TRP A 11 3.00 7.63 10.41
N PHE A 12 2.58 7.26 9.20
CA PHE A 12 3.28 6.27 8.39
C PHE A 12 4.73 6.70 8.10
N GLU A 13 4.96 7.93 7.64
CA GLU A 13 6.29 8.48 7.36
C GLU A 13 7.23 8.41 8.58
N LEU A 14 6.71 8.74 9.77
CA LEU A 14 7.47 8.70 11.03
C LEU A 14 7.87 7.27 11.42
N HIS A 15 6.98 6.30 11.21
CA HIS A 15 7.19 4.91 11.65
C HIS A 15 7.81 4.01 10.58
N PHE A 16 7.83 4.44 9.31
CA PHE A 16 8.34 3.67 8.19
C PHE A 16 9.79 3.12 8.39
N PRO A 17 10.75 3.87 8.98
CA PRO A 17 12.10 3.35 9.22
C PRO A 17 12.20 2.20 10.23
N VAL A 18 11.24 2.09 11.15
CA VAL A 18 11.32 1.18 12.30
C VAL A 18 10.44 -0.06 12.18
N ILE A 19 9.44 -0.04 11.30
CA ILE A 19 8.57 -1.20 11.08
C ILE A 19 9.32 -2.34 10.40
N LYS A 20 8.99 -3.58 10.80
CA LYS A 20 9.56 -4.82 10.24
C LYS A 20 8.65 -5.43 9.15
N THR A 21 7.35 -5.32 9.34
CA THR A 21 6.32 -5.83 8.44
C THR A 21 5.36 -4.71 8.09
N LEU A 22 5.00 -4.61 6.81
CA LEU A 22 4.11 -3.59 6.29
C LEU A 22 2.99 -4.24 5.50
N CYS A 23 1.76 -4.03 5.93
CA CYS A 23 0.57 -4.54 5.29
C CYS A 23 -0.19 -3.40 4.60
N PHE A 24 -0.41 -3.50 3.29
CA PHE A 24 -1.10 -2.50 2.48
C PHE A 24 -2.36 -3.07 1.84
N GLY A 25 -3.48 -2.37 1.96
CA GLY A 25 -4.71 -2.65 1.22
C GLY A 25 -4.89 -1.73 0.02
N ALA A 26 -5.64 -2.16 -1.00
CA ALA A 26 -5.95 -1.27 -2.14
C ALA A 26 -6.80 -0.06 -1.75
N SER A 27 -7.66 -0.17 -0.74
CA SER A 27 -8.46 0.96 -0.23
C SER A 27 -7.60 2.11 0.26
N THR A 28 -6.34 1.86 0.64
CA THR A 28 -5.39 2.88 1.10
C THR A 28 -4.90 3.78 -0.04
N PHE A 29 -5.00 3.35 -1.31
CA PHE A 29 -4.53 4.08 -2.49
C PHE A 29 -5.64 4.60 -3.41
N VAL A 30 -6.81 3.96 -3.39
CA VAL A 30 -7.94 4.32 -4.28
C VAL A 30 -8.45 5.75 -4.03
N TYR A 31 -8.19 6.35 -2.87
CA TYR A 31 -8.68 7.69 -2.53
C TYR A 31 -7.83 8.86 -3.01
N ASN A 32 -6.68 8.64 -3.64
CA ASN A 32 -5.89 9.76 -4.15
C ASN A 32 -4.99 9.33 -5.32
N ILE A 33 -5.60 9.12 -6.49
CA ILE A 33 -4.89 9.12 -7.78
C ILE A 33 -4.15 10.46 -8.02
N ASP A 34 -4.57 11.52 -7.32
CA ASP A 34 -3.94 12.84 -7.29
C ASP A 34 -3.09 13.12 -6.03
N ALA A 35 -2.85 12.12 -5.15
CA ALA A 35 -1.84 12.30 -4.10
C ALA A 35 -0.53 12.52 -4.83
N PRO A 36 0.16 13.65 -4.56
CA PRO A 36 1.23 14.07 -5.42
C PRO A 36 2.29 12.97 -5.42
N ILE A 37 2.79 12.66 -6.60
CA ILE A 37 3.98 11.84 -6.88
C ILE A 37 5.10 12.08 -5.81
N ASN A 38 5.13 13.29 -5.26
CA ASN A 38 5.94 13.77 -4.14
C ASN A 38 5.82 12.98 -2.81
N MET A 39 4.71 12.30 -2.52
CA MET A 39 4.58 11.50 -1.29
C MET A 39 5.49 10.27 -1.33
N GLN A 40 5.68 9.68 -2.51
CA GLN A 40 6.60 8.55 -2.69
C GLN A 40 8.06 8.98 -2.47
N GLU A 41 8.41 10.19 -2.87
CA GLU A 41 9.74 10.76 -2.66
C GLU A 41 10.03 11.01 -1.17
N ARG A 42 9.00 11.36 -0.40
CA ARG A 42 9.09 11.64 1.04
C ARG A 42 9.37 10.43 1.90
N LEU A 43 9.15 9.20 1.41
CA LEU A 43 9.41 8.03 2.22
C LEU A 43 10.90 7.92 2.56
N PRO A 44 11.26 7.83 3.86
CA PRO A 44 12.63 7.56 4.26
C PRO A 44 13.05 6.14 3.85
N ILE A 45 14.34 5.82 3.96
CA ILE A 45 14.82 4.45 3.72
C ILE A 45 14.39 3.57 4.90
N ALA A 46 13.63 2.51 4.63
CA ALA A 46 13.21 1.52 5.62
C ALA A 46 14.30 0.46 5.81
N THR A 47 15.25 0.73 6.70
CA THR A 47 16.41 -0.15 6.95
C THR A 47 16.07 -1.40 7.78
N ASN A 48 14.87 -1.47 8.37
CA ASN A 48 14.39 -2.58 9.20
C ASN A 48 13.26 -3.38 8.56
N LEU A 49 12.66 -2.87 7.48
CA LEU A 49 11.54 -3.54 6.83
C LEU A 49 12.02 -4.81 6.10
N GLN A 50 11.36 -5.92 6.40
CA GLN A 50 11.69 -7.26 5.91
C GLN A 50 10.54 -7.90 5.14
N VAL A 51 9.29 -7.55 5.46
CA VAL A 51 8.10 -8.15 4.84
C VAL A 51 7.16 -7.05 4.36
N ILE A 52 6.71 -7.14 3.12
CA ILE A 52 5.61 -6.33 2.57
C ILE A 52 4.49 -7.26 2.14
N GLU A 53 3.28 -6.98 2.59
CA GLU A 53 2.07 -7.67 2.17
C GLU A 53 1.16 -6.70 1.39
N LEU A 54 0.81 -7.07 0.17
CA LEU A 54 -0.06 -6.30 -0.71
C LEU A 54 -1.41 -7.00 -0.84
N HIS A 55 -2.41 -6.47 -0.15
CA HIS A 55 -3.79 -6.96 -0.15
C HIS A 55 -4.65 -6.18 -1.14
N THR A 56 -5.45 -6.92 -1.92
CA THR A 56 -6.45 -6.38 -2.86
C THR A 56 -5.90 -5.43 -3.94
N PHE A 57 -4.58 -5.41 -4.13
CA PHE A 57 -3.88 -4.46 -4.99
C PHE A 57 -4.25 -4.63 -6.48
N ARG A 58 -4.65 -3.55 -7.13
CA ARG A 58 -4.99 -3.54 -8.57
C ARG A 58 -3.73 -3.29 -9.40
N PHE A 59 -3.01 -4.34 -9.77
CA PHE A 59 -1.80 -4.22 -10.61
C PHE A 59 -2.07 -3.77 -12.06
N THR A 60 -3.34 -3.66 -12.46
CA THR A 60 -3.74 -3.02 -13.72
C THR A 60 -3.68 -1.48 -13.65
N ASP A 61 -3.58 -0.90 -12.45
CA ASP A 61 -3.46 0.53 -12.23
C ASP A 61 -1.98 0.95 -12.17
N VAL A 62 -1.56 1.78 -13.12
CA VAL A 62 -0.17 2.25 -13.26
C VAL A 62 0.31 3.00 -12.01
N ASN A 63 -0.57 3.75 -11.33
CA ASN A 63 -0.19 4.50 -10.14
C ASN A 63 0.08 3.56 -8.96
N CYS A 64 -0.75 2.51 -8.82
CA CYS A 64 -0.54 1.45 -7.85
C CYS A 64 0.82 0.77 -8.10
N VAL A 65 1.10 0.38 -9.34
CA VAL A 65 2.37 -0.26 -9.70
C VAL A 65 3.58 0.64 -9.42
N ASN A 66 3.52 1.91 -9.83
CA ASN A 66 4.61 2.86 -9.60
C ASN A 66 4.89 3.09 -8.11
N PHE A 67 3.85 3.21 -7.29
CA PHE A 67 4.01 3.30 -5.84
C PHE A 67 4.76 2.10 -5.28
N VAL A 68 4.33 0.88 -5.63
CA VAL A 68 4.98 -0.35 -5.17
C VAL A 68 6.44 -0.37 -5.60
N ILE A 69 6.76 0.00 -6.84
CA ILE A 69 8.15 0.06 -7.32
C ILE A 69 8.98 1.04 -6.47
N GLN A 70 8.46 2.23 -6.17
CA GLN A 70 9.18 3.21 -5.35
C GLN A 70 9.33 2.75 -3.90
N LEU A 71 8.31 2.13 -3.33
CA LEU A 71 8.36 1.52 -2.00
C LEU A 71 9.47 0.48 -1.92
N LEU A 72 9.53 -0.45 -2.89
CA LEU A 72 10.54 -1.50 -2.94
C LEU A 72 11.96 -0.91 -3.01
N ARG A 73 12.17 0.19 -3.76
CA ARG A 73 13.46 0.90 -3.81
C ARG A 73 13.90 1.48 -2.48
N LYS A 74 12.97 1.78 -1.57
CA LYS A 74 13.25 2.33 -0.23
C LYS A 74 13.48 1.25 0.83
N CYS A 75 13.36 -0.03 0.48
CA CYS A 75 13.41 -1.14 1.43
C CYS A 75 14.59 -2.09 1.14
N PRO A 76 15.84 -1.68 1.40
CA PRO A 76 17.04 -2.43 1.00
C PRO A 76 17.22 -3.79 1.71
N LYS A 77 16.49 -4.04 2.81
CA LYS A 77 16.53 -5.31 3.55
C LYS A 77 15.25 -6.13 3.39
N LEU A 78 14.41 -5.80 2.41
CA LEU A 78 13.22 -6.58 2.12
C LEU A 78 13.61 -8.03 1.77
N ARG A 79 12.94 -8.97 2.42
CA ARG A 79 13.16 -10.42 2.24
C ARG A 79 11.96 -11.08 1.60
N GLU A 80 10.76 -10.61 1.94
CA GLU A 80 9.50 -11.23 1.57
C GLU A 80 8.56 -10.16 1.01
N LEU A 81 7.98 -10.45 -0.15
CA LEU A 81 6.92 -9.68 -0.78
C LEU A 81 5.76 -10.63 -1.05
N GLU A 82 4.66 -10.43 -0.33
CA GLU A 82 3.46 -11.24 -0.44
C GLU A 82 2.37 -10.47 -1.16
N ILE A 83 1.67 -11.13 -2.08
CA ILE A 83 0.60 -10.51 -2.87
C ILE A 83 -0.67 -11.32 -2.70
N PHE A 84 -1.64 -10.72 -2.01
CA PHE A 84 -2.93 -11.30 -1.71
C PHE A 84 -3.99 -10.75 -2.67
N ILE A 85 -4.26 -11.53 -3.71
CA ILE A 85 -5.34 -11.24 -4.66
C ILE A 85 -6.63 -11.80 -4.07
N ARG A 86 -7.52 -10.93 -3.58
CA ARG A 86 -8.90 -11.36 -3.30
C ARG A 86 -9.62 -11.51 -4.63
N LYS A 87 -10.05 -12.73 -4.95
CA LYS A 87 -11.08 -12.94 -5.98
C LYS A 87 -12.32 -12.21 -5.48
N HIS A 88 -12.92 -11.37 -6.32
CA HIS A 88 -14.26 -10.86 -6.07
C HIS A 88 -15.17 -12.09 -5.97
N GLN A 89 -15.47 -12.55 -4.76
CA GLN A 89 -16.60 -13.46 -4.58
C GLN A 89 -17.81 -12.57 -4.83
N SER A 90 -18.36 -12.65 -6.04
CA SER A 90 -19.74 -12.26 -6.27
C SER A 90 -20.54 -13.11 -5.29
N HIS A 91 -21.02 -12.51 -4.21
CA HIS A 91 -22.15 -13.07 -3.51
C HIS A 91 -23.30 -13.02 -4.51
N LEU A 92 -23.43 -14.09 -5.32
CA LEU A 92 -24.70 -14.43 -5.92
C LEU A 92 -25.60 -14.74 -4.72
N HIS A 93 -26.33 -13.72 -4.29
CA HIS A 93 -27.48 -13.89 -3.42
C HIS A 93 -28.52 -14.62 -4.27
N GLY A 94 -28.41 -15.94 -4.29
CA GLY A 94 -29.50 -16.84 -4.63
C GLY A 94 -30.23 -17.17 -3.34
N GLU A 95 -31.30 -16.44 -3.09
CA GLU A 95 -32.49 -16.86 -2.34
C GLU A 95 -33.64 -16.49 -3.32
N ALA A 96 -34.41 -17.39 -3.95
CA ALA A 96 -35.17 -18.53 -3.40
C ALA A 96 -35.80 -18.10 -2.07
N ASP A 97 -37.02 -17.58 -2.01
CA ASP A 97 -38.28 -18.09 -2.59
C ASP A 97 -39.25 -16.98 -3.05
#